data_AF-A0A4U1L2K0-F1
#
_entry.id   AF-A0A4U1L2K0-F1
#
_cell.length_a   1.000
_cell.length_b   1.000
_cell.length_c   1.000
_cell.angle_alpha   90.00
_cell.angle_beta   90.00
_cell.angle_gamma   90.00
#
_symmetry.space_group_name_H-M   'P 1'
#
loop_
_entity.id
_entity.type
_entity.pdbx_description
1 polymer ?
#
loop_
_entity_poly.entity_id
_entity_poly.type
_entity_poly.pdbx_seq_one_letter_code
_entity_poly.pdbx_strand_id
1 'polypeptide(L)'
;MAYAGGSLAFVEQRESNRDLVHFRARGFGGDARSLSLLIVNISPHGLMARCEGEHEAGERLRITLPVVGVAAAEIRWALGGRLGCSFDVPIDRASYYELLATMIQR
;
A
#
# COMPACT_ATOMS: atom_id res chain seq x y z
N MET A 1 -5.64 36.27 -12.36
CA MET A 1 -6.48 35.28 -11.67
C MET A 1 -5.59 34.10 -11.28
N ALA A 2 -5.48 33.84 -9.98
CA ALA A 2 -4.59 32.84 -9.41
C ALA A 2 -5.19 31.42 -9.50
N TYR A 3 -4.34 30.42 -9.77
CA TYR A 3 -4.52 29.08 -9.20
C TYR A 3 -3.31 28.82 -8.30
N ALA A 4 -3.58 28.87 -7.00
CA ALA A 4 -2.63 28.69 -5.93
C ALA A 4 -2.36 27.19 -5.68
N GLY A 5 -1.07 26.87 -5.53
CA GLY A 5 -0.50 25.89 -4.62
C GLY A 5 -1.34 24.67 -4.24
N GLY A 6 -1.18 23.58 -4.98
CA GLY A 6 -1.65 22.26 -4.58
C GLY A 6 -0.98 21.17 -5.41
N SER A 7 0.36 21.08 -5.38
CA SER A 7 1.03 20.01 -6.13
C SER A 7 2.39 19.59 -5.57
N LEU A 8 3.18 20.48 -4.98
CA LEU A 8 4.54 20.13 -4.54
C LEU A 8 4.57 19.01 -3.48
N ALA A 9 3.75 19.08 -2.43
CA ALA A 9 3.70 18.03 -1.40
C ALA A 9 3.12 16.69 -1.89
N PHE A 10 2.18 16.72 -2.85
CA PHE A 10 1.62 15.50 -3.46
C PHE A 10 2.59 14.84 -4.43
N VAL A 11 3.49 15.61 -5.04
CA VAL A 11 4.53 15.12 -5.95
C VAL A 11 5.72 14.59 -5.16
N GLU A 12 6.12 15.22 -4.05
CA GLU A 12 7.25 14.75 -3.21
C GLU A 12 7.00 13.37 -2.58
N GLN A 13 5.75 13.06 -2.18
CA GLN A 13 5.39 11.74 -1.65
C GLN A 13 5.59 10.59 -2.66
N ARG A 14 5.74 10.90 -3.96
CA ARG A 14 5.91 9.90 -5.03
C ARG A 14 7.35 9.40 -5.18
N GLU A 15 8.33 10.00 -4.48
CA GLU A 15 9.73 9.56 -4.49
C GLU A 15 10.16 8.81 -3.22
N SER A 16 9.23 8.22 -2.47
CA SER A 16 9.64 7.13 -1.58
C SER A 16 10.17 6.00 -2.47
N ASN A 17 11.47 5.77 -2.44
CA ASN A 17 12.11 4.63 -3.11
C ASN A 17 11.30 3.37 -2.78
N ARG A 18 10.67 2.77 -3.79
CA ARG A 18 9.75 1.64 -3.62
C ARG A 18 10.46 0.36 -4.02
N ASP A 19 10.41 -0.62 -3.13
CA ASP A 19 11.03 -1.91 -3.35
C ASP A 19 10.06 -2.84 -4.08
N LEU A 20 10.53 -3.49 -5.14
CA LEU A 20 9.77 -4.49 -5.87
C LEU A 20 9.82 -5.83 -5.12
N VAL A 21 8.65 -6.42 -4.86
CA VAL A 21 8.56 -7.60 -3.97
C VAL A 21 7.71 -8.74 -4.52
N HIS A 22 6.71 -8.48 -5.38
CA HIS A 22 5.82 -9.51 -5.95
C HIS A 22 5.29 -10.54 -4.91
N PHE A 23 4.81 -10.04 -3.77
CA PHE A 23 4.45 -10.86 -2.62
C PHE A 23 2.94 -11.09 -2.52
N ARG A 24 2.51 -12.33 -2.31
CA ARG A 24 1.10 -12.65 -2.05
C ARG A 24 0.75 -12.39 -0.60
N ALA A 25 -0.25 -11.53 -0.38
CA ALA A 25 -0.77 -11.19 0.94
C ALA A 25 -2.28 -11.42 1.00
N ARG A 26 -2.78 -11.56 2.23
CA ARG A 26 -4.21 -11.53 2.52
C ARG A 26 -4.57 -10.22 3.19
N GLY A 27 -5.77 -9.73 2.92
CA GLY A 27 -6.31 -8.57 3.60
C GLY A 27 -7.82 -8.66 3.76
N PHE A 28 -8.40 -7.61 4.31
CA PHE A 28 -9.83 -7.45 4.49
C PHE A 28 -10.26 -6.05 4.07
N GLY A 29 -11.39 -5.95 3.37
CA GLY A 29 -12.06 -4.68 3.09
C GLY A 29 -12.78 -4.12 4.32
N GLY A 30 -13.35 -2.91 4.18
CA GLY A 30 -14.15 -2.28 5.23
C GLY A 30 -15.41 -3.06 5.62
N ASP A 31 -15.90 -3.91 4.71
CA ASP A 31 -17.04 -4.83 4.88
C ASP A 31 -16.65 -6.20 5.47
N ALA A 32 -15.39 -6.34 5.93
CA ALA A 32 -14.80 -7.58 6.43
C ALA A 32 -14.69 -8.73 5.40
N ARG A 33 -14.87 -8.48 4.10
CA ARG A 33 -14.60 -9.50 3.08
C ARG A 33 -13.10 -9.72 2.93
N SER A 34 -12.70 -10.99 2.83
CA SER A 34 -11.31 -11.37 2.58
C SER A 34 -10.90 -10.98 1.16
N LEU A 35 -9.71 -10.38 1.04
CA LEU A 35 -9.08 -9.99 -0.21
C LEU A 35 -7.77 -10.74 -0.40
N SER A 36 -7.52 -11.20 -1.62
CA SER A 36 -6.23 -11.75 -2.03
C SER A 36 -5.47 -10.68 -2.80
N LEU A 37 -4.31 -10.28 -2.29
CA LEU A 37 -3.48 -9.22 -2.87
C LEU A 37 -2.18 -9.80 -3.42
N LEU A 38 -1.77 -9.31 -4.59
CA LEU A 38 -0.38 -9.44 -5.04
C LEU A 38 0.29 -8.08 -4.92
N ILE A 39 1.07 -7.89 -3.85
CA ILE A 39 1.85 -6.67 -3.61
C ILE A 39 2.98 -6.62 -4.63
N VAL A 40 2.95 -5.64 -5.52
CA VAL A 40 3.96 -5.49 -6.59
C VAL A 40 5.15 -4.69 -6.07
N ASN A 41 4.86 -3.58 -5.37
CA ASN A 41 5.88 -2.75 -4.72
C ASN A 41 5.40 -2.23 -3.37
N ILE A 42 6.35 -1.92 -2.50
CA ILE A 42 6.11 -1.42 -1.15
C ILE A 42 7.12 -0.34 -0.78
N SER A 43 6.73 0.53 0.14
CA SER A 43 7.59 1.47 0.84
C SER A 43 7.14 1.59 2.30
N PRO A 44 7.88 2.30 3.18
CA PRO A 44 7.44 2.52 4.56
C PRO A 44 6.06 3.18 4.68
N HIS A 45 5.60 3.89 3.64
CA HIS A 45 4.38 4.69 3.66
C HIS A 45 3.20 4.04 2.94
N GLY A 46 3.42 2.95 2.20
CA GLY A 46 2.34 2.35 1.43
C GLY A 46 2.81 1.29 0.45
N LEU A 47 1.88 0.85 -0.39
CA LEU A 47 2.13 -0.21 -1.36
C LEU A 47 1.35 -0.01 -2.66
N MET A 48 1.71 -0.77 -3.68
CA MET A 48 0.86 -1.03 -4.83
C MET A 48 0.61 -2.52 -4.92
N ALA A 49 -0.65 -2.91 -5.11
CA ALA A 49 -1.02 -4.30 -5.28
C ALA A 49 -1.98 -4.50 -6.44
N ARG A 50 -2.02 -5.73 -6.95
CA ARG A 50 -3.14 -6.24 -7.73
C ARG A 50 -4.15 -6.86 -6.78
N CYS A 51 -5.42 -6.59 -7.01
CA CYS A 51 -6.53 -7.18 -6.29
C CYS A 51 -7.70 -7.34 -7.26
N GLU A 52 -8.37 -8.48 -7.19
CA GLU A 52 -9.62 -8.69 -7.93
C GLU A 52 -10.76 -7.92 -7.27
N GLY A 53 -11.80 -7.67 -8.06
CA GLY A 53 -12.98 -6.89 -7.64
C GLY A 53 -12.87 -5.40 -7.96
N GLU A 54 -13.98 -4.71 -7.75
CA GLU A 54 -14.08 -3.26 -7.85
C GLU A 54 -13.72 -2.64 -6.51
N HIS A 55 -12.81 -1.68 -6.54
CA HIS A 55 -12.34 -0.91 -5.38
C HIS A 55 -12.28 0.55 -5.79
N GLU A 56 -12.60 1.44 -4.87
CA GLU A 56 -12.59 2.87 -5.07
C GLU A 56 -11.58 3.58 -4.17
N ALA A 57 -11.16 4.78 -4.59
CA ALA A 57 -10.33 5.63 -3.74
C ALA A 57 -11.11 6.06 -2.49
N GLY A 58 -10.43 6.07 -1.34
CA GLY A 58 -11.01 6.35 -0.02
C GLY A 58 -11.41 5.11 0.76
N GLU A 59 -11.50 3.93 0.13
CA GLU A 59 -11.77 2.68 0.83
C GLU A 59 -10.63 2.29 1.78
N ARG A 60 -10.98 1.60 2.87
CA ARG A 60 -10.05 1.17 3.92
C ARG A 60 -9.81 -0.34 3.83
N LEU A 61 -8.52 -0.70 3.83
CA LEU A 61 -8.05 -2.07 3.83
C LEU A 61 -7.27 -2.38 5.11
N ARG A 62 -7.35 -3.63 5.56
CA ARG A 62 -6.46 -4.22 6.57
C ARG A 62 -5.64 -5.32 5.93
N ILE A 63 -4.34 -5.13 5.80
CA ILE A 63 -3.44 -6.01 5.03
C ILE A 63 -2.51 -6.74 5.99
N THR A 64 -2.44 -8.07 5.90
CA THR A 64 -1.52 -8.86 6.71
C THR A 64 -0.15 -8.89 6.04
N LEU A 65 0.84 -8.28 6.69
CA LEU A 65 2.24 -8.24 6.29
C LEU A 65 3.08 -9.08 7.28
N PRO A 66 4.11 -9.80 6.82
CA PRO A 66 5.02 -10.47 7.73
C PRO A 66 5.79 -9.44 8.56
N VAL A 67 6.21 -9.82 9.78
CA VAL A 67 6.90 -8.93 10.76
C VAL A 67 6.00 -7.83 11.33
N VAL A 68 5.37 -7.02 10.46
CA VAL A 68 4.55 -5.85 10.83
C VAL A 68 3.16 -6.25 11.35
N GLY A 69 2.62 -7.39 10.93
CA GLY A 69 1.27 -7.82 11.28
C GLY A 69 0.21 -7.13 10.40
N VAL A 70 -0.90 -6.70 10.99
CA VAL A 70 -2.01 -6.09 10.24
C VAL A 70 -1.76 -4.60 10.06
N ALA A 71 -1.48 -4.18 8.82
CA ALA A 71 -1.37 -2.79 8.43
C ALA A 71 -2.72 -2.24 7.95
N ALA A 72 -3.20 -1.17 8.59
CA ALA A 72 -4.35 -0.41 8.11
C ALA A 72 -3.91 0.54 7.00
N ALA A 73 -4.67 0.60 5.91
CA ALA A 73 -4.34 1.38 4.74
C ALA A 73 -5.57 1.97 4.06
N GLU A 74 -5.41 3.11 3.42
CA GLU A 74 -6.41 3.73 2.55
C GLU A 74 -6.02 3.56 1.08
N ILE A 75 -6.98 3.17 0.25
CA ILE A 75 -6.82 3.16 -1.21
C ILE A 75 -6.77 4.62 -1.68
N ARG A 76 -5.63 5.04 -2.24
CA ARG A 76 -5.42 6.38 -2.78
C ARG A 76 -5.82 6.50 -4.25
N TRP A 77 -5.80 5.38 -4.96
CA TRP A 77 -6.28 5.24 -6.33
C TRP A 77 -6.53 3.76 -6.63
N ALA A 78 -7.47 3.50 -7.54
CA ALA A 78 -7.74 2.17 -8.09
C ALA A 78 -7.92 2.28 -9.60
N LEU A 79 -7.24 1.42 -10.37
CA LEU A 79 -7.29 1.44 -11.83
C LEU A 79 -6.92 0.07 -12.42
N GLY A 80 -7.89 -0.57 -13.09
CA GLY A 80 -7.67 -1.81 -13.84
C GLY A 80 -7.14 -2.96 -12.99
N GLY A 81 -7.80 -3.24 -11.87
CA GLY A 81 -7.42 -4.31 -10.93
C GLY A 81 -6.13 -4.04 -10.14
N ARG A 82 -5.63 -2.79 -10.17
CA ARG A 82 -4.51 -2.33 -9.35
C ARG A 82 -5.00 -1.27 -8.39
N LEU A 83 -4.42 -1.27 -7.20
CA LEU A 83 -4.68 -0.29 -6.17
C LEU A 83 -3.36 0.21 -5.60
N GLY A 84 -3.29 1.51 -5.35
CA GLY A 84 -2.23 2.13 -4.58
C GLY A 84 -2.75 2.49 -3.20
N CYS A 85 -2.11 1.99 -2.16
CA CYS A 85 -2.49 2.23 -0.78
C CYS A 85 -1.49 3.11 -0.06
N SER A 86 -1.98 3.96 0.85
CA SER A 86 -1.17 4.62 1.87
C SER A 86 -1.46 3.94 3.21
N PHE A 87 -0.43 3.61 3.97
CA PHE A 87 -0.62 3.14 5.35
C PHE A 87 -1.08 4.30 6.24
N ASP A 88 -1.90 3.99 7.22
CA ASP A 88 -2.35 4.94 8.23
C ASP A 88 -1.20 5.34 9.16
N VAL A 89 -0.32 4.39 9.46
CA VAL A 89 0.91 4.59 10.23
C VAL A 89 2.09 4.12 9.38
N PRO A 90 3.11 4.96 9.16
CA PRO A 90 4.32 4.52 8.47
C PRO A 90 5.01 3.37 9.22
N ILE A 91 5.51 2.40 8.48
CA ILE A 91 6.32 1.31 9.03
C ILE A 91 7.67 1.90 9.42
N ASP A 92 8.12 1.67 10.66
CA ASP A 92 9.43 2.14 11.10
C ASP A 92 10.55 1.45 10.31
N ARG A 93 11.73 2.08 10.31
CA ARG A 93 12.86 1.65 9.47
C ARG A 93 13.34 0.23 9.78
N ALA A 94 13.36 -0.18 11.05
CA ALA A 94 13.85 -1.50 11.42
C ALA A 94 12.86 -2.58 10.95
N SER A 95 11.58 -2.41 11.29
CA SER A 95 10.51 -3.32 10.85
C SER A 95 10.41 -3.40 9.32
N TYR A 96 10.63 -2.27 8.62
CA TYR A 96 10.59 -2.24 7.16
C TYR A 96 11.71 -3.09 6.52
N TYR A 97 12.94 -3.03 7.02
CA TYR A 97 14.02 -3.85 6.48
C TYR A 97 13.81 -5.35 6.74
N GLU A 98 13.29 -5.71 7.91
CA GLU A 98 12.94 -7.10 8.21
C GLU A 98 11.77 -7.62 7.34
N LEU A 99 10.76 -6.77 7.12
CA LEU A 99 9.67 -7.03 6.18
C LEU A 99 10.20 -7.31 4.78
N LEU A 100 11.06 -6.42 4.24
CA LEU A 100 11.64 -6.58 2.91
C LEU A 100 12.45 -7.87 2.78
N ALA A 101 13.31 -8.16 3.76
CA ALA A 101 14.10 -9.38 3.76
C ALA A 101 13.20 -10.62 3.70
N THR A 102 12.04 -10.59 4.36
CA THR A 102 11.07 -11.69 4.33
C THR A 102 10.33 -11.80 2.99
N MET A 103 9.95 -10.66 2.40
CA MET A 103 9.16 -10.63 1.16
C MET A 103 9.97 -11.00 -0.09
N ILE A 104 11.27 -10.68 -0.14
CA ILE A 104 12.13 -10.93 -1.31
C ILE A 104 12.61 -12.39 -1.39
N GLN A 105 12.64 -13.11 -0.27
CA GLN A 105 13.10 -14.51 -0.21
C GLN A 105 12.05 -15.53 -0.68
N ARG A 106 10.83 -15.11 -1.01
CA ARG A 106 9.67 -15.97 -1.24
C ARG A 106 9.06 -15.76 -2.62
#